data_AF-A0A0K1JFR2-F1
#
_entry.id   AF-A0A0K1JFR2-F1
#
_cell.length_a   1.000
_cell.length_b   1.000
_cell.length_c   1.000
_cell.angle_alpha   90.00
_cell.angle_beta   90.00
_cell.angle_gamma   90.00
#
_symmetry.space_group_name_H-M   'P 1'
#
loop_
_entity.id
_entity.type
_entity.pdbx_description
1 polymer ?
#
loop_
_entity_poly.entity_id
_entity_poly.type
_entity_poly.pdbx_seq_one_letter_code
_entity_poly.pdbx_strand_id
1 'polypeptide(L)'
;MIAAVTVLLAFPLGYFLRSHLAANTTYAIAYLWAFVFQTLYLLLDSLDGGDAPAFDKGEFPTSYGAVALAIFAVGFGMVAAGRWVRERRTVRPRQHTASSLVE
;
A
#
# COMPACT_ATOMS: atom_id res chain seq x y z
N MET A 1 9.48 -8.42 2.60
CA MET A 1 9.57 -7.03 3.13
C MET A 1 8.49 -6.13 2.55
N ILE A 2 8.33 -6.06 1.22
CA ILE A 2 7.32 -5.22 0.54
C ILE A 2 5.88 -5.48 1.00
N ALA A 3 5.51 -6.74 1.26
CA ALA A 3 4.18 -7.11 1.73
C ALA A 3 3.87 -6.50 3.11
N ALA A 4 4.84 -6.53 4.03
CA ALA A 4 4.69 -5.95 5.36
C ALA A 4 4.51 -4.43 5.28
N VAL A 5 5.34 -3.73 4.49
CA VAL A 5 5.21 -2.28 4.25
C VAL A 5 3.84 -1.95 3.65
N THR A 6 3.37 -2.78 2.71
CA THR A 6 2.05 -2.61 2.08
C THR A 6 0.93 -2.71 3.09
N VAL A 7 0.88 -3.79 3.88
CA VAL A 7 -0.19 -4.00 4.88
C VAL A 7 -0.16 -2.91 5.96
N LEU A 8 1.03 -2.52 6.43
CA LEU A 8 1.18 -1.54 7.50
C LEU A 8 0.89 -0.10 7.07
N LEU A 9 1.17 0.28 5.82
CA LEU A 9 1.01 1.66 5.36
C LEU A 9 -0.23 1.90 4.52
N ALA A 10 -0.64 0.95 3.67
CA ALA A 10 -1.69 1.20 2.70
C ALA A 10 -3.02 1.60 3.35
N PHE A 11 -3.48 0.82 4.34
CA PHE A 11 -4.75 1.11 5.01
C PHE A 11 -4.70 2.39 5.87
N PRO A 12 -3.69 2.63 6.73
CA PRO A 12 -3.59 3.88 7.49
C PRO A 12 -3.46 5.12 6.60
N LEU A 13 -2.68 5.05 5.52
CA LEU A 13 -2.53 6.19 4.60
C LEU A 13 -3.88 6.56 3.97
N GLY A 14 -4.65 5.57 3.51
CA GLY A 14 -6.01 5.78 2.99
C GLY A 14 -6.98 6.36 4.01
N TYR A 15 -6.82 5.99 5.28
CA TYR A 15 -7.67 6.48 6.37
C TYR A 15 -7.30 7.90 6.83
N PHE A 16 -6.02 8.21 7.06
CA PHE A 16 -5.63 9.47 7.69
C PHE A 16 -5.51 10.64 6.71
N LEU A 17 -5.07 10.42 5.47
CA LEU A 17 -4.86 11.50 4.51
C LEU A 17 -6.17 11.96 3.87
N ARG A 18 -6.36 13.29 3.78
CA ARG A 18 -7.52 13.89 3.06
C ARG A 18 -7.37 13.83 1.54
N SER A 19 -6.15 13.99 1.03
CA SER A 19 -5.91 14.02 -0.42
C SER A 19 -5.62 12.62 -0.94
N HIS A 20 -6.41 12.18 -1.92
CA HIS A 20 -6.25 10.89 -2.61
C HIS A 20 -4.91 10.78 -3.32
N LEU A 21 -4.51 11.86 -4.01
CA LEU A 21 -3.22 11.92 -4.67
C LEU A 21 -2.09 11.82 -3.66
N ALA A 22 -2.19 12.52 -2.52
CA ALA A 22 -1.18 12.42 -1.48
C ALA A 22 -1.08 10.98 -0.91
N ALA A 23 -2.20 10.33 -0.60
CA ALA A 23 -2.21 8.97 -0.07
C ALA A 23 -1.60 7.95 -1.04
N ASN A 24 -1.99 8.00 -2.32
CA ASN A 24 -1.47 7.11 -3.35
C ASN A 24 0.01 7.36 -3.63
N THR A 25 0.44 8.62 -3.71
CA THR A 25 1.83 8.98 -3.95
C THR A 25 2.72 8.57 -2.77
N THR A 26 2.30 8.84 -1.52
CA THR A 26 3.06 8.42 -0.34
C THR A 26 3.17 6.89 -0.26
N TYR A 27 2.08 6.17 -0.52
CA TYR A 27 2.11 4.71 -0.59
C TYR A 27 3.07 4.22 -1.68
N ALA A 28 3.00 4.79 -2.90
CA ALA A 28 3.85 4.40 -4.00
C ALA A 28 5.35 4.63 -3.70
N ILE A 29 5.69 5.77 -3.11
CA ILE A 29 7.08 6.07 -2.71
C ILE A 29 7.57 5.06 -1.67
N ALA A 30 6.78 4.79 -0.63
CA ALA A 30 7.15 3.84 0.42
C ALA A 30 7.28 2.40 -0.13
N TYR A 31 6.37 2.00 -1.02
CA TYR A 31 6.42 0.71 -1.70
C TYR A 31 7.68 0.58 -2.57
N LEU A 32 7.98 1.58 -3.40
CA LEU A 32 9.15 1.60 -4.28
C LEU A 32 10.45 1.56 -3.48
N TRP A 33 10.54 2.31 -2.39
CA TRP A 33 11.67 2.24 -1.47
C TRP A 33 11.88 0.82 -0.95
N ALA A 34 10.83 0.18 -0.43
CA ALA A 34 10.91 -1.19 0.07
C ALA A 34 11.25 -2.21 -1.03
N PHE A 35 10.74 -1.99 -2.25
CA PHE A 35 11.02 -2.84 -3.41
C PHE A 35 12.50 -2.80 -3.80
N VAL A 36 13.12 -1.61 -3.81
CA VAL A 36 14.56 -1.45 -4.09
C VAL A 36 15.40 -2.22 -3.07
N PHE A 37 15.18 -2.00 -1.78
CA PHE A 37 15.96 -2.70 -0.75
C PHE A 37 15.70 -4.20 -0.75
N GLN A 38 14.46 -4.65 -0.95
CA GLN A 38 14.17 -6.08 -1.04
C GLN A 38 14.91 -6.71 -2.22
N THR A 39 14.90 -6.06 -3.38
CA THR A 39 15.57 -6.56 -4.57
C THR A 39 17.08 -6.60 -4.36
N LEU A 40 17.66 -5.59 -3.69
CA LEU A 40 19.07 -5.58 -3.33
C LEU A 40 19.42 -6.77 -2.40
N TYR A 41 18.63 -7.03 -1.37
CA TYR A 41 18.87 -8.16 -0.47
C TYR A 41 18.78 -9.51 -1.19
N LEU A 42 17.77 -9.71 -2.04
CA LEU A 42 17.62 -10.95 -2.82
C LEU A 42 18.76 -11.12 -3.84
N LEU A 43 19.24 -10.02 -4.42
CA LEU A 43 20.39 -10.05 -5.32
C LEU A 43 21.67 -10.44 -4.56
N LEU A 44 21.92 -9.86 -3.39
CA LEU A 44 23.07 -10.21 -2.56
C LEU A 44 23.02 -11.69 -2.14
N ASP A 45 21.85 -12.19 -1.73
CA ASP A 45 21.62 -13.60 -1.41
C ASP A 45 21.95 -14.52 -2.61
N SER A 46 21.57 -14.11 -3.82
CA SER A 46 21.86 -14.85 -5.05
C SER A 46 23.36 -14.87 -5.42
N LEU A 47 24.14 -13.94 -4.88
CA LEU A 47 25.58 -13.82 -5.12
C LEU A 47 26.43 -14.49 -4.03
N ASP A 48 25.88 -14.73 -2.84
CA ASP A 48 26.60 -15.28 -1.68
C ASP A 48 27.00 -16.76 -1.86
N GLY A 49 26.50 -17.42 -2.91
CA GLY A 49 26.93 -18.76 -3.33
C GLY A 49 26.33 -19.91 -2.50
N GLY A 50 25.24 -19.66 -1.77
CA GLY A 50 24.49 -20.70 -1.06
C GLY A 50 23.78 -21.70 -1.99
N ASP A 51 23.35 -22.83 -1.41
CA ASP A 51 22.74 -23.95 -2.13
C ASP A 51 21.35 -23.63 -2.74
N ALA A 52 20.69 -22.56 -2.29
CA ALA A 52 19.35 -22.16 -2.73
C ALA A 52 19.26 -20.63 -2.92
N PRO A 53 19.84 -20.08 -4.00
CA PRO A 53 19.83 -18.64 -4.26
C PRO A 53 18.42 -18.13 -4.54
N ALA A 54 18.13 -16.89 -4.12
CA ALA A 54 16.84 -16.25 -4.40
C ALA A 54 16.51 -16.09 -5.91
N PHE A 55 17.52 -16.00 -6.78
CA PHE A 55 17.38 -15.93 -8.23
C PHE A 55 18.34 -16.87 -8.95
N ASP A 56 17.82 -17.60 -9.94
CA ASP A 56 18.61 -18.47 -10.80
C ASP A 56 19.42 -17.67 -11.83
N LYS A 57 20.68 -18.07 -12.02
CA LYS A 57 21.59 -17.41 -12.96
C LYS A 57 21.18 -17.74 -14.40
N GLY A 58 20.80 -16.72 -15.16
CA GLY A 58 20.46 -16.84 -16.59
C GLY A 58 18.96 -16.87 -16.88
N GLU A 59 18.11 -16.90 -15.86
CA GLU A 59 16.66 -16.77 -16.02
C GLU A 59 16.19 -15.39 -15.54
N PHE A 60 15.28 -14.78 -16.31
CA PHE A 60 14.68 -13.52 -15.88
C PHE A 60 13.56 -13.81 -14.89
N PRO A 61 13.56 -13.21 -13.67
CA PRO A 61 12.64 -13.57 -12.60
C PRO A 61 11.25 -12.94 -12.80
N THR A 62 10.53 -13.40 -13.84
CA THR A 62 9.19 -12.94 -14.20
C THR A 62 8.16 -13.18 -13.08
N SER A 63 8.28 -14.31 -12.38
CA SER A 63 7.44 -14.67 -11.24
C SER A 63 7.55 -13.66 -10.10
N TYR A 64 8.77 -13.26 -9.75
CA TYR A 64 9.02 -12.21 -8.75
C TYR A 64 8.41 -10.88 -9.17
N GLY A 65 8.60 -10.48 -10.43
CA GLY A 65 8.01 -9.26 -10.99
C GLY A 65 6.48 -9.27 -10.92
N ALA A 66 5.85 -10.38 -11.28
CA ALA A 66 4.40 -10.57 -11.19
C ALA A 66 3.89 -10.49 -9.75
N VAL A 67 4.56 -11.15 -8.80
CA VAL A 67 4.20 -11.09 -7.37
C VAL A 67 4.35 -9.68 -6.82
N ALA A 68 5.44 -8.97 -7.15
CA ALA A 68 5.63 -7.59 -6.76
C ALA A 68 4.52 -6.68 -7.34
N LEU A 69 4.18 -6.83 -8.62
CA LEU A 69 3.08 -6.08 -9.24
C LEU A 69 1.74 -6.34 -8.54
N ALA A 70 1.45 -7.60 -8.21
CA ALA A 70 0.22 -7.97 -7.50
C ALA A 70 0.14 -7.30 -6.11
N ILE A 71 1.22 -7.34 -5.34
CA ILE A 71 1.27 -6.69 -4.02
C ILE A 71 1.08 -5.18 -4.16
N PHE A 72 1.73 -4.56 -5.16
CA PHE A 72 1.58 -3.14 -5.43
C PHE A 72 0.12 -2.74 -5.69
N ALA A 73 -0.58 -3.50 -6.55
CA ALA A 73 -1.98 -3.29 -6.88
C ALA A 73 -2.90 -3.49 -5.66
N VAL A 74 -2.66 -4.55 -4.87
CA VAL A 74 -3.40 -4.84 -3.64
C VAL A 74 -3.28 -3.68 -2.64
N GLY A 75 -2.11 -3.06 -2.51
CA GLY A 75 -1.95 -1.91 -1.64
C GLY A 75 -2.73 -0.68 -2.09
N PHE A 76 -2.84 -0.38 -3.39
CA PHE A 76 -3.77 0.67 -3.84
C PHE A 76 -5.22 0.37 -3.47
N GLY A 77 -5.63 -0.90 -3.59
CA GLY A 77 -6.94 -1.35 -3.11
C GLY A 77 -7.14 -1.09 -1.61
N MET A 78 -6.12 -1.35 -0.78
CA MET A 78 -6.16 -1.06 0.65
C MET A 78 -6.22 0.45 0.95
N VAL A 79 -5.48 1.29 0.21
CA VAL A 79 -5.58 2.76 0.34
C VAL A 79 -7.00 3.23 0.02
N ALA A 80 -7.59 2.72 -1.07
CA ALA A 80 -8.97 3.03 -1.44
C ALA A 80 -9.98 2.56 -0.37
N ALA A 81 -9.78 1.37 0.20
CA ALA A 81 -10.61 0.84 1.27
C ALA A 81 -10.54 1.68 2.56
N GLY A 82 -9.34 2.10 2.98
CA GLY A 82 -9.16 2.98 4.14
C GLY A 82 -9.89 4.31 3.98
N ARG A 83 -9.86 4.89 2.77
CA ARG A 83 -10.61 6.09 2.42
C ARG A 83 -12.12 5.87 2.52
N TRP A 84 -12.63 4.80 1.91
CA TRP A 84 -14.06 4.48 1.93
C TRP A 84 -14.60 4.29 3.36
N VAL A 85 -13.83 3.66 4.24
CA VAL A 85 -14.17 3.55 5.68
C VAL A 85 -14.27 4.94 6.32
N ARG A 86 -13.34 5.85 6.02
CA ARG A 86 -13.37 7.21 6.54
C ARG A 86 -14.57 8.01 6.02
N GLU A 87 -14.87 7.94 4.73
CA GLU A 87 -16.01 8.64 4.15
C GLU A 87 -17.32 8.19 4.81
N ARG A 88 -17.50 6.88 4.98
CA ARG A 88 -18.65 6.30 5.69
C ARG A 88 -18.79 6.80 7.13
N ARG A 89 -17.67 7.05 7.82
CA ARG A 89 -17.67 7.58 9.20
C ARG A 89 -17.91 9.08 9.27
N THR A 90 -17.61 9.82 8.21
CA THR A 90 -17.75 11.28 8.17
C THR A 90 -19.19 11.70 7.83
N VAL A 91 -19.96 10.83 7.16
CA VAL A 91 -21.41 11.01 6.94
C VAL A 91 -22.18 10.60 8.20
N ARG A 92 -22.03 11.38 9.28
CA ARG A 92 -23.01 11.38 10.39
C ARG A 92 -23.91 12.60 10.16
N PRO A 93 -25.21 12.42 9.87
CA PRO A 93 -26.10 13.54 9.61
C PRO A 93 -26.12 14.50 10.79
N ARG A 94 -25.77 15.76 10.56
CA ARG A 94 -26.29 16.88 11.36
C ARG A 94 -27.78 17.01 11.03
N GLN A 95 -28.59 16.11 11.57
CA GLN A 95 -30.01 16.35 11.79
C GLN A 95 -30.15 16.75 13.27
N HIS A 96 -31.07 17.67 13.56
CA HIS A 96 -31.17 18.53 14.76
C HIS A 96 -30.26 19.78 14.63
N THR A 97 -30.75 20.94 14.18
CA THR A 97 -31.79 21.73 14.86
C THR A 97 -32.31 22.78 13.88
N ALA A 98 -33.47 22.53 13.28
CA ALA A 98 -34.23 23.53 12.53
C ALA A 98 -35.70 23.36 12.91
N SER A 99 -36.03 23.69 14.16
CA SER A 99 -37.40 23.67 14.68
C SER A 99 -37.55 24.61 15.88
N SER A 100 -37.17 25.88 15.73
CA SER A 100 -37.50 26.92 16.72
C SER A 100 -37.76 28.29 16.10
N LEU A 101 -38.39 28.30 14.92
CA LEU A 101 -39.08 29.49 14.43
C LEU A 101 -40.57 29.15 14.42
N VAL A 102 -41.38 30.07 14.96
CA VAL A 102 -42.85 30.06 15.10
C VAL A 102 -43.36 29.52 16.45
N GLU A 103 -43.25 30.35 17.50
CA GLU A 103 -44.37 30.72 18.38
C GLU A 103 -44.25 32.21 18.74
#